data_AF-A0A7R9X2J7-F1
#
_entry.id   AF-A0A7R9X2J7-F1
#
_cell.length_a   1.000
_cell.length_b   1.000
_cell.length_c   1.000
_cell.angle_alpha   90.00
_cell.angle_beta   90.00
_cell.angle_gamma   90.00
#
_symmetry.space_group_name_H-M   'P 1'
#
loop_
_entity.id
_entity.type
_entity.pdbx_description
1 polymer ?
#
loop_
_entity_poly.entity_id
_entity_poly.type
_entity_poly.pdbx_seq_one_letter_code
_entity_poly.pdbx_strand_id
1 'polypeptide(L)'
;NQWVSDKTLGRIPKLFEGPLSPDTRVLIVSTIYFKSRWVNQFYEESTKRDTFTSHKGEVKQVDMMFQQEYLPYHDSDVIKSQIIALPYTDRRYS
;
A
#
# COMPACT_ATOMS: atom_id res chain seq x y z
N ASN A 1 -12.06 -19.03 0.91
CA ASN A 1 -11.65 -18.22 2.08
C ASN A 1 -10.35 -18.68 2.71
N GLN A 2 -10.25 -19.90 3.27
CA GLN A 2 -9.02 -20.33 3.97
C GLN A 2 -7.75 -20.14 3.13
N TRP A 3 -7.74 -20.66 1.90
CA TRP A 3 -6.60 -20.50 0.99
C TRP A 3 -6.20 -19.03 0.77
N VAL A 4 -7.16 -18.12 0.62
CA VAL A 4 -6.91 -16.68 0.45
C VAL A 4 -6.31 -16.08 1.72
N SER A 5 -6.84 -16.44 2.88
CA SER A 5 -6.33 -16.00 4.17
C SER A 5 -4.87 -16.44 4.34
N ASP A 6 -4.56 -17.71 4.10
CA ASP A 6 -3.21 -18.24 4.24
C ASP A 6 -2.23 -17.57 3.27
N LYS A 7 -2.62 -17.41 2.00
CA LYS A 7 -1.79 -16.74 0.98
C LYS A 7 -1.57 -15.27 1.22
N THR A 8 -2.40 -14.63 2.04
CA THR A 8 -2.30 -13.22 2.41
C THR A 8 -1.84 -13.02 3.85
N LEU A 9 -1.31 -14.06 4.50
CA LEU A 9 -0.88 -14.04 5.91
C LEU A 9 -1.96 -13.47 6.84
N GLY A 10 -3.21 -13.88 6.63
CA GLY A 10 -4.37 -13.47 7.40
C GLY A 10 -4.92 -12.08 7.05
N ARG A 11 -4.32 -11.34 6.10
CA ARG A 11 -4.73 -9.97 5.76
C ARG A 11 -6.04 -9.90 5.00
N ILE A 12 -6.38 -10.95 4.25
CA ILE A 12 -7.68 -11.12 3.61
C ILE A 12 -8.33 -12.38 4.19
N PRO A 13 -8.95 -12.30 5.38
CA PRO A 13 -9.48 -13.49 6.08
C PRO A 13 -10.69 -14.08 5.36
N LYS A 14 -11.49 -13.25 4.68
CA LYS A 14 -12.65 -13.68 3.90
C LYS A 14 -12.65 -12.97 2.55
N LEU A 15 -12.83 -13.76 1.50
CA LEU A 15 -13.08 -13.27 0.15
C LEU A 15 -14.58 -13.30 -0.17
N PHE A 16 -15.28 -14.32 0.34
CA PHE A 16 -16.73 -14.48 0.20
C PHE A 16 -17.39 -14.45 1.58
N GLU A 17 -18.47 -13.69 1.73
CA GLU A 17 -19.22 -13.59 2.98
C GLU A 17 -20.16 -14.79 3.23
N GLY A 18 -20.56 -15.48 2.16
CA GLY A 18 -21.46 -16.63 2.21
C GLY A 18 -21.03 -17.75 1.27
N PRO A 19 -21.79 -18.86 1.22
CA PRO A 19 -21.54 -19.93 0.27
C PRO A 19 -21.69 -19.41 -1.16
N LEU A 20 -20.90 -19.98 -2.08
CA LEU A 20 -21.07 -19.74 -3.50
C LEU A 20 -22.41 -20.31 -3.96
N SER A 21 -23.03 -19.70 -4.97
CA SER A 21 -24.27 -20.21 -5.57
C SER A 21 -24.07 -21.66 -6.04
N PRO A 22 -25.04 -22.56 -5.83
CA PRO A 22 -25.00 -23.93 -6.37
C PRO A 22 -24.81 -24.00 -7.89
N ASP A 23 -25.17 -22.94 -8.62
CA ASP A 23 -25.02 -22.86 -10.08
C ASP A 23 -23.61 -22.42 -10.54
N THR A 24 -22.70 -22.12 -9.60
CA THR A 24 -21.33 -21.68 -9.91
C THR A 24 -20.55 -22.81 -10.58
N ARG A 25 -20.20 -22.65 -11.86
CA ARG A 25 -19.47 -23.66 -12.64
C ARG A 25 -17.96 -23.51 -12.57
N VAL A 26 -17.46 -22.27 -12.52
CA VAL A 26 -16.02 -21.97 -12.48
C VAL A 26 -15.81 -20.76 -11.57
N LEU A 27 -14.73 -20.79 -10.81
CA LEU A 27 -14.24 -19.66 -10.04
C LEU A 27 -12.74 -19.49 -10.27
N ILE A 28 -12.32 -18.28 -10.64
CA ILE A 28 -10.90 -17.91 -10.77
C ILE A 28 -10.63 -16.85 -9.70
N VAL A 29 -9.63 -17.11 -8.85
CA VAL A 29 -9.24 -16.22 -7.75
C VAL A 29 -7.77 -15.84 -7.91
N SER A 30 -7.48 -14.55 -7.83
CA SER A 30 -6.12 -14.01 -7.73
C SER A 30 -6.02 -13.14 -6.50
N THR A 31 -4.93 -13.29 -5.75
CA THR A 31 -4.69 -12.56 -4.50
C THR A 31 -3.25 -12.08 -4.49
N ILE A 32 -3.06 -10.79 -4.22
CA ILE A 32 -1.74 -10.17 -4.12
C ILE A 32 -1.59 -9.58 -2.72
N TYR A 33 -0.54 -9.99 -2.02
CA TYR A 33 -0.11 -9.40 -0.77
C TYR A 33 1.36 -9.03 -0.89
N PHE A 34 1.68 -7.77 -0.59
CA PHE A 34 3.03 -7.26 -0.63
C PHE A 34 3.35 -6.57 0.71
N LYS A 35 4.45 -7.01 1.33
CA LYS A 35 5.05 -6.37 2.50
C LYS A 35 6.55 -6.54 2.39
N SER A 36 7.25 -5.43 2.40
CA SER A 36 8.71 -5.40 2.39
C SER A 36 9.21 -4.27 3.28
N ARG A 37 10.49 -4.29 3.60
CA ARG A 37 11.16 -3.26 4.37
C ARG A 37 11.72 -2.23 3.40
N TRP A 38 11.65 -0.95 3.75
CA TRP A 38 12.39 0.08 3.03
C TRP A 38 13.90 -0.17 3.13
N VAL A 39 14.69 0.27 2.15
CA VAL A 39 16.17 0.30 2.27
C VAL A 39 16.55 1.13 3.49
N ASN A 40 16.01 2.35 3.54
CA ASN A 40 16.14 3.27 4.65
C ASN A 40 14.77 3.39 5.31
N GLN A 41 14.66 2.88 6.54
CA GLN A 41 13.40 2.84 7.26
C GLN A 41 13.14 4.17 7.95
N PHE A 42 11.87 4.57 7.97
CA PHE A 42 11.40 5.68 8.78
C PHE A 42 11.60 5.39 10.27
N TYR A 43 12.02 6.41 11.01
CA TYR A 43 12.06 6.38 12.46
C TYR A 43 10.66 6.62 13.02
N GLU A 44 10.18 5.73 13.89
CA GLU A 44 8.82 5.80 14.44
C GLU A 44 8.62 7.11 15.22
N GLU A 45 9.63 7.57 15.95
CA GLU A 45 9.65 8.82 16.71
C GLU A 45 9.53 10.08 15.84
N SER A 46 9.82 9.96 14.54
CA SER A 46 9.66 11.05 13.57
C SER A 46 8.24 11.10 12.98
N THR A 47 7.41 10.09 13.23
CA THR A 47 6.01 10.08 12.79
C THR A 47 5.17 11.00 13.67
N LYS A 48 4.41 11.90 13.05
CA LYS A 48 3.60 12.90 13.75
C LYS A 48 2.23 13.06 13.13
N ARG A 49 1.28 13.57 13.91
CA ARG A 49 -0.03 13.98 13.39
C ARG A 49 0.14 15.17 12.45
N ASP A 50 -0.29 15.00 11.21
CA ASP A 50 -0.28 16.08 10.21
C ASP A 50 -1.53 16.05 9.32
N THR A 51 -1.74 17.15 8.62
CA THR A 51 -2.90 17.39 7.77
C THR A 51 -2.77 16.68 6.43
N PHE A 52 -3.78 15.87 6.08
CA PHE A 52 -3.98 15.31 4.76
C PHE A 52 -5.26 15.84 4.14
N THR A 53 -5.16 16.32 2.90
CA THR A 53 -6.30 16.79 2.10
C THR A 53 -6.61 15.77 1.01
N SER A 54 -7.80 15.18 1.05
CA SER A 54 -8.23 14.20 0.05
C SER A 54 -8.61 14.85 -1.29
N HIS A 55 -8.78 14.03 -2.32
CA HIS A 55 -9.26 14.49 -3.64
C HIS A 55 -10.63 15.19 -3.61
N LYS A 56 -11.44 14.98 -2.55
CA LYS A 56 -12.74 15.66 -2.35
C LYS A 56 -12.60 16.97 -1.58
N GLY A 57 -11.39 17.39 -1.23
CA GLY A 57 -11.12 18.56 -0.38
C GLY A 57 -11.34 18.31 1.12
N GLU A 58 -11.69 17.09 1.53
CA GLU A 58 -11.83 16.75 2.96
C GLU A 58 -10.46 16.75 3.64
N VAL A 59 -10.38 17.45 4.77
CA VAL A 59 -9.18 17.61 5.59
C VAL A 59 -9.24 16.66 6.79
N LYS A 60 -8.21 15.84 6.97
CA LYS A 60 -8.09 14.92 8.11
C LYS A 60 -6.68 14.95 8.69
N GLN A 61 -6.58 14.72 9.99
CA GLN A 61 -5.31 14.44 10.63
C GLN A 61 -4.93 12.97 10.38
N VAL A 62 -3.69 12.70 10.03
CA VAL A 62 -3.13 11.35 9.80
C VAL A 62 -1.77 11.20 10.48
N ASP A 63 -1.32 9.97 10.71
CA ASP A 63 0.04 9.71 11.20
C ASP A 63 0.99 9.79 10.00
N MET A 64 1.66 10.94 9.85
CA MET A 64 2.56 11.25 8.75
C MET A 64 3.98 10.85 9.13
N MET A 65 4.55 9.88 8.41
CA MET A 65 5.95 9.49 8.56
C MET A 65 6.86 10.57 7.97
N PHE A 66 8.02 10.79 8.58
CA PHE A 66 8.99 11.78 8.12
C PHE A 66 10.40 11.21 8.10
N GLN A 67 11.15 11.52 7.03
CA GLN A 67 12.59 11.32 6.93
C GLN A 67 13.19 12.31 5.93
N GLN A 68 14.51 12.45 5.93
CA GLN A 68 15.25 13.25 4.96
C GLN A 68 16.31 12.37 4.29
N GLU A 69 16.24 12.27 2.96
CA GLU A 69 17.09 11.35 2.17
C GLU A 69 17.34 11.90 0.76
N TYR A 70 18.46 11.50 0.15
CA TYR A 70 18.68 11.66 -1.29
C TYR A 70 17.97 10.54 -2.06
N LEU A 71 16.90 10.88 -2.76
CA LEU A 71 16.07 9.93 -3.50
C LEU A 71 16.03 10.27 -4.99
N PRO A 72 15.76 9.27 -5.86
CA PRO A 72 15.35 9.56 -7.23
C PRO A 72 14.10 10.45 -7.21
N TYR A 73 14.20 11.59 -7.89
CA TYR A 73 13.17 12.62 -7.94
C TYR A 73 12.97 13.06 -9.38
N HIS A 74 11.72 13.32 -9.76
CA HIS A 74 11.37 13.92 -11.03
C HIS A 74 10.20 14.89 -10.87
N ASP A 75 10.35 16.11 -11.39
CA ASP A 75 9.27 17.06 -11.52
C ASP A 75 8.71 16.96 -12.94
N SER A 76 7.46 16.52 -13.07
CA SER A 76 6.85 16.25 -14.37
C SER A 76 5.81 17.30 -14.72
N ASP A 77 6.18 18.15 -15.66
CA ASP A 77 5.26 19.12 -16.26
C ASP A 77 4.15 18.50 -17.10
N VAL A 78 4.37 17.29 -17.62
CA VAL A 78 3.41 16.59 -18.49
C VAL A 78 2.20 16.11 -17.69
N ILE A 79 2.44 15.53 -16.50
CA ILE A 79 1.37 15.05 -15.61
C ILE A 79 1.07 16.02 -14.46
N LYS A 80 1.76 17.16 -14.41
CA LYS A 80 1.64 18.18 -13.34
C LYS A 80 1.80 17.57 -11.95
N SER A 81 2.90 16.86 -11.72
CA SER A 81 3.16 16.14 -10.47
C SER A 81 4.64 16.00 -10.18
N GLN A 82 4.96 15.92 -8.88
CA GLN A 82 6.28 15.56 -8.38
C GLN A 82 6.32 14.06 -8.06
N ILE A 83 7.39 13.39 -8.47
CA ILE A 83 7.55 11.94 -8.38
C ILE A 83 8.79 11.65 -7.56
N ILE A 84 8.67 10.78 -6.58
CA ILE A 84 9.79 10.20 -5.82
C ILE A 84 9.76 8.68 -5.93
N ALA A 85 10.91 8.02 -5.87
CA ALA A 85 11.00 6.57 -5.76
C ALA A 85 11.62 6.18 -4.41
N LEU A 86 10.93 5.35 -3.63
CA LEU A 86 11.38 4.89 -2.32
C LEU A 86 11.73 3.40 -2.39
N PRO A 87 13.02 3.03 -2.39
CA PRO A 87 13.40 1.64 -2.63
C PRO A 87 13.10 0.72 -1.42
N TYR A 88 12.71 -0.51 -1.71
CA TYR A 88 12.67 -1.61 -0.74
C TYR A 88 14.05 -2.29 -0.59
N THR A 89 14.28 -3.01 0.50
CA THR A 89 15.60 -3.54 0.91
C THR A 89 16.30 -4.39 -0.17
N ASP A 90 15.57 -5.03 -1.09
CA ASP A 90 16.16 -5.80 -2.20
C ASP A 90 16.49 -4.96 -3.44
N ARG A 91 16.12 -3.68 -3.45
CA ARG A 91 16.24 -2.70 -4.55
C ARG A 91 15.69 -3.18 -5.89
N ARG A 92 14.89 -4.24 -5.90
CA ARG A 92 14.16 -4.71 -7.10
C ARG A 92 12.85 -3.96 -7.29
N TYR A 93 12.34 -3.39 -6.20
CA TYR A 93 11.09 -2.64 -6.15
C TYR A 93 11.31 -1.30 -5.46
N SER A 94 10.59 -0.27 -5.91
CA SER A 94 10.59 1.10 -5.40
C SER A 94 9.26 1.79 -5.67
#